data_AF-A0A1F6DTS0-F1
#
_entry.id   AF-A0A1F6DTS0-F1
#
_cell.length_a   1.000
_cell.length_b   1.000
_cell.length_c   1.000
_cell.angle_alpha   90.00
_cell.angle_beta   90.00
_cell.angle_gamma   90.00
#
_symmetry.space_group_name_H-M   'P 1'
#
loop_
_entity.id
_entity.type
_entity.pdbx_description
1 polymer ?
#
loop_
_entity_poly.entity_id
_entity_poly.type
_entity_poly.pdbx_seq_one_letter_code
_entity_poly.pdbx_strand_id
1 'polypeptide(L)'
;MNTTTFKRRTLSPIQPHPIELARKRAMDTQDPEHVMRKEIQKLCGTYQFTATFSEDTDTLATFRHVPGLIAVQCLLKDKDGKPVGKGHGSAILTRINRGIERTAFICLNASFLSAANSACKVMDSLRLDTHDLATPKDLGGAYRAREDEGSHLASDKQKAYLRQLISLNVEDEAERERWEAGLDSMTREDASEAIGQFAR
;
A
#
# COMPACT_ATOMS: atom_id res chain seq x y z
N MET A 1 11.69 -41.72 -44.13
CA MET A 1 11.40 -40.47 -43.40
C MET A 1 10.06 -40.63 -42.72
N ASN A 2 10.04 -40.85 -41.40
CA ASN A 2 8.79 -41.04 -40.64
C ASN A 2 8.36 -39.70 -40.04
N THR A 3 7.39 -39.06 -40.67
CA THR A 3 6.73 -37.85 -40.15
C THR A 3 5.72 -38.25 -39.08
N THR A 4 6.07 -38.07 -37.81
CA THR A 4 5.15 -38.22 -36.68
C THR A 4 4.23 -37.00 -36.62
N THR A 5 3.06 -37.10 -37.26
CA THR A 5 1.98 -36.11 -37.09
C THR A 5 1.43 -36.18 -35.66
N PHE A 6 1.80 -35.19 -34.85
CA PHE A 6 1.33 -35.03 -33.48
C PHE A 6 -0.16 -34.64 -33.49
N LYS A 7 -1.05 -35.60 -33.24
CA LYS A 7 -2.50 -35.32 -33.12
C LYS A 7 -2.74 -34.49 -31.85
N ARG A 8 -3.21 -33.25 -32.02
CA ARG A 8 -3.71 -32.41 -30.91
C ARG A 8 -4.81 -33.18 -30.17
N ARG A 9 -4.59 -33.49 -28.90
CA ARG A 9 -5.63 -34.06 -28.02
C ARG A 9 -6.75 -33.04 -27.89
N THR A 10 -7.89 -33.31 -28.51
CA THR A 10 -9.14 -32.60 -28.23
C THR A 10 -9.61 -33.02 -26.85
N LEU A 11 -9.60 -32.09 -25.89
CA LEU A 11 -10.15 -32.30 -24.55
C LEU A 11 -11.65 -32.62 -24.67
N SER A 12 -12.14 -33.56 -23.86
CA SER A 12 -13.55 -33.93 -23.89
C SER A 12 -14.42 -32.76 -23.40
N PRO A 13 -15.65 -32.58 -23.91
CA PRO A 13 -16.54 -31.47 -23.54
C PRO A 13 -16.90 -31.39 -22.04
N ILE A 14 -16.54 -32.41 -21.27
CA ILE A 14 -16.85 -32.57 -19.84
C ILE A 14 -15.65 -32.13 -18.97
N GLN A 15 -14.46 -31.97 -19.55
CA GLN A 15 -13.29 -31.53 -18.79
C GLN A 15 -13.24 -30.00 -18.71
N PRO A 16 -13.29 -29.41 -17.48
CA PRO A 16 -13.21 -27.97 -17.33
C PRO A 16 -11.86 -27.45 -17.85
N HIS A 17 -11.91 -26.30 -18.53
CA HIS A 17 -10.74 -25.72 -19.16
C HIS A 17 -9.68 -25.41 -18.08
N PRO A 18 -8.38 -25.71 -18.30
CA PRO A 18 -7.33 -25.53 -17.29
C PRO A 18 -7.23 -24.10 -16.75
N ILE A 19 -7.55 -23.09 -17.57
CA ILE A 19 -7.62 -21.68 -17.15
C ILE A 19 -8.76 -21.43 -16.15
N GLU A 20 -9.92 -22.07 -16.33
CA GLU A 20 -11.04 -21.93 -15.38
C GLU A 20 -10.74 -22.62 -14.05
N LEU A 21 -10.06 -23.77 -14.09
CA LEU A 21 -9.57 -24.44 -12.88
C LEU A 21 -8.54 -23.58 -12.13
N ALA A 22 -7.58 -22.98 -12.86
CA ALA A 22 -6.61 -22.08 -12.26
C ALA A 22 -7.28 -20.83 -11.67
N ARG A 23 -8.27 -20.25 -12.36
CA ARG A 23 -9.04 -19.11 -11.86
C ARG A 23 -9.88 -19.46 -10.62
N LYS A 24 -10.50 -20.65 -10.59
CA LYS A 24 -11.23 -21.15 -9.41
C LYS A 24 -10.31 -21.33 -8.21
N ARG A 25 -9.12 -21.90 -8.42
CA ARG A 25 -8.11 -22.05 -7.37
C ARG A 25 -7.55 -20.71 -6.88
N ALA A 26 -7.31 -19.77 -7.79
CA ALA A 26 -6.85 -18.42 -7.44
C ALA A 26 -7.88 -17.55 -6.71
N MET A 27 -9.16 -17.97 -6.72
CA MET A 27 -10.25 -17.31 -6.00
C MET A 27 -10.70 -18.12 -4.78
N ASP A 28 -10.05 -19.26 -4.50
CA ASP A 28 -10.40 -20.12 -3.38
C ASP A 28 -9.76 -19.60 -2.09
N THR A 29 -10.46 -18.69 -1.42
CA THR A 29 -10.02 -18.11 -0.15
C THR A 29 -10.04 -19.11 1.02
N GLN A 30 -10.57 -20.33 0.82
CA GLN A 30 -10.57 -21.37 1.86
C GLN A 30 -9.27 -22.16 1.91
N ASP A 31 -8.43 -22.08 0.88
CA ASP A 31 -7.12 -22.76 0.87
C ASP A 31 -6.17 -22.12 1.93
N PRO A 32 -5.58 -22.91 2.85
CA PRO A 32 -4.57 -22.42 3.80
C PRO A 32 -3.36 -21.74 3.12
N GLU A 33 -2.99 -22.16 1.90
CA GLU A 33 -1.84 -21.60 1.18
C GLU A 33 -2.17 -20.32 0.40
N HIS A 34 -3.45 -19.92 0.37
CA HIS A 34 -3.89 -18.73 -0.37
C HIS A 34 -3.25 -17.45 0.18
N VAL A 35 -2.75 -16.60 -0.71
CA VAL A 35 -2.05 -15.35 -0.36
C VAL A 35 -2.90 -14.45 0.56
N MET A 36 -4.19 -14.28 0.23
CA MET A 36 -5.12 -13.53 1.09
C MET A 36 -5.22 -14.06 2.51
N ARG A 37 -5.18 -15.39 2.71
CA ARG A 37 -5.29 -15.98 4.03
C ARG A 37 -4.02 -15.76 4.84
N LYS A 38 -2.85 -15.81 4.20
CA LYS A 38 -1.56 -15.45 4.82
C LYS A 38 -1.57 -14.00 5.28
N GLU A 39 -2.08 -13.07 4.46
CA GLU A 39 -2.21 -11.66 4.86
C GLU A 39 -3.21 -11.45 6.00
N ILE A 40 -4.38 -12.08 5.94
CA ILE A 40 -5.37 -12.01 7.04
C ILE A 40 -4.76 -12.57 8.33
N GLN A 41 -4.04 -13.69 8.26
CA GLN A 41 -3.42 -14.32 9.43
C GLN A 41 -2.35 -13.43 10.07
N LYS A 42 -1.59 -12.65 9.29
CA LYS A 42 -0.65 -11.65 9.84
C LYS A 42 -1.39 -10.55 10.63
N LEU A 43 -2.60 -10.20 10.21
CA LEU A 43 -3.40 -9.15 10.83
C LEU A 43 -4.19 -9.65 12.05
N CYS A 44 -4.53 -10.94 12.07
CA CYS A 44 -5.18 -11.61 13.19
C CYS A 44 -4.20 -11.72 14.37
N GLY A 45 -4.31 -10.79 15.32
CA GLY A 45 -3.49 -10.78 16.53
C GLY A 45 -4.27 -10.25 17.73
N THR A 46 -3.64 -10.35 18.90
CA THR A 46 -4.18 -9.76 20.14
C THR A 46 -3.58 -8.37 20.33
N TYR A 47 -4.43 -7.35 20.26
CA TYR A 47 -4.06 -5.97 20.50
C TYR A 47 -4.60 -5.55 21.86
N GLN A 48 -3.78 -4.85 22.64
CA GLN A 48 -4.18 -4.34 23.95
C GLN A 48 -4.40 -2.84 23.82
N PHE A 49 -5.62 -2.40 24.13
CA PHE A 49 -5.98 -0.99 24.15
C PHE A 49 -6.50 -0.63 25.53
N THR A 50 -6.23 0.60 25.94
CA THR A 50 -6.81 1.17 27.14
C THR A 50 -7.96 2.09 26.75
N ALA A 51 -9.18 1.71 27.13
CA ALA A 51 -10.36 2.55 26.96
C ALA A 51 -10.58 3.40 28.22
N THR A 52 -10.60 4.72 28.04
CA THR A 52 -10.91 5.68 29.11
C THR A 52 -12.24 6.37 28.82
N PHE A 53 -13.15 6.35 29.78
CA PHE A 53 -14.48 6.94 29.66
C PHE A 53 -14.57 8.20 30.52
N SER A 54 -15.17 9.25 29.98
CA SER A 54 -15.43 10.49 30.70
C SER A 54 -16.73 11.11 30.22
N GLU A 55 -17.30 12.00 31.03
CA GLU A 55 -18.49 12.75 30.65
C GLU A 55 -18.19 13.67 29.46
N ASP A 56 -19.07 13.67 28.47
CA ASP A 56 -18.93 14.51 27.28
C ASP A 56 -19.59 15.87 27.50
N THR A 57 -18.83 16.74 28.18
CA THR A 57 -19.28 18.10 28.51
C THR A 57 -19.58 18.96 27.28
N ASP A 58 -18.91 18.71 26.14
CA ASP A 58 -19.13 19.45 24.89
C ASP A 58 -20.51 19.14 24.29
N THR A 59 -20.85 17.84 24.21
CA THR A 59 -22.17 17.40 23.73
C THR A 59 -23.26 17.85 24.69
N LEU A 60 -23.06 17.73 26.00
CA LEU A 60 -24.03 18.22 26.99
C LEU A 60 -24.21 19.73 26.91
N ALA A 61 -23.14 20.49 26.66
CA ALA A 61 -23.22 21.94 26.50
C ALA A 61 -23.96 22.36 25.22
N THR A 62 -23.77 21.60 24.14
CA THR A 62 -24.44 21.85 22.85
C THR A 62 -25.95 21.53 22.93
N PHE A 63 -26.32 20.46 23.62
CA PHE A 63 -27.69 19.96 23.69
C PHE A 63 -28.36 20.19 25.05
N ARG A 64 -28.05 21.30 25.73
CA ARG A 64 -28.64 21.68 27.03
C ARG A 64 -30.18 21.73 27.03
N HIS A 65 -30.77 21.98 25.88
CA HIS A 65 -32.22 22.07 25.70
C HIS A 65 -32.93 20.70 25.72
N VAL A 66 -32.19 19.58 25.62
CA VAL A 66 -32.75 18.23 25.61
C VAL A 66 -32.75 17.67 27.04
N PRO A 67 -33.91 17.56 27.70
CA PRO A 67 -33.98 17.04 29.06
C PRO A 67 -33.65 15.54 29.09
N GLY A 68 -32.89 15.12 30.11
CA GLY A 68 -32.53 13.71 30.31
C GLY A 68 -31.47 13.19 29.33
N LEU A 69 -30.79 14.06 28.59
CA LEU A 69 -29.65 13.67 27.77
C LEU A 69 -28.47 13.24 28.66
N ILE A 70 -27.89 12.10 28.33
CA ILE A 70 -26.66 11.58 28.91
C ILE A 70 -25.67 11.48 27.75
N ALA A 71 -24.47 12.06 27.89
CA ALA A 71 -23.43 11.97 26.89
C ALA A 71 -22.10 11.53 27.53
N VAL A 72 -21.42 10.59 26.88
CA VAL A 72 -20.17 10.00 27.33
C VAL A 72 -19.21 9.97 26.16
N GLN A 73 -17.96 10.32 26.41
CA GLN A 73 -16.88 10.17 25.45
C GLN A 73 -15.94 9.05 25.87
N CYS A 74 -15.46 8.31 24.88
CA CYS A 74 -14.47 7.26 25.03
C CYS A 74 -13.20 7.67 24.29
N LEU A 75 -12.06 7.61 24.97
CA LEU A 75 -10.74 7.78 24.38
C LEU A 75 -9.99 6.45 24.45
N LEU A 76 -9.67 5.91 23.27
CA LEU A 76 -8.86 4.72 23.10
C LEU A 76 -7.39 5.12 22.98
N LYS A 77 -6.56 4.51 23.82
CA LYS A 77 -5.11 4.70 23.81
C LYS A 77 -4.42 3.38 23.50
N ASP A 78 -3.30 3.49 22.78
CA ASP A 78 -2.38 2.39 22.58
C ASP A 78 -1.58 2.09 23.86
N LYS A 79 -0.79 1.02 23.85
CA LYS A 79 0.14 0.64 24.92
C LYS A 79 1.09 1.79 25.30
N ASP A 80 1.50 2.59 24.33
CA ASP A 80 2.38 3.74 24.53
C ASP A 80 1.64 4.99 25.05
N GLY A 81 0.34 4.88 25.34
CA GLY A 81 -0.50 5.98 25.80
C GLY A 81 -0.92 6.96 24.70
N LYS A 82 -0.51 6.72 23.45
CA LYS A 82 -0.90 7.53 22.29
C LYS A 82 -2.40 7.39 22.00
N PRO A 83 -3.15 8.49 21.78
CA PRO A 83 -4.56 8.41 21.42
C PRO A 83 -4.73 7.83 20.01
N VAL A 84 -5.47 6.74 19.91
CA VAL A 84 -5.74 6.03 18.64
C VAL A 84 -7.11 6.41 18.09
N GLY A 85 -8.09 6.63 18.98
CA GLY A 85 -9.44 6.99 18.59
C GLY A 85 -10.20 7.71 19.70
N LYS A 86 -11.02 8.67 19.30
CA LYS A 86 -12.01 9.32 20.17
C LYS A 86 -13.40 8.99 19.65
N GLY A 87 -14.30 8.62 20.55
CA GLY A 87 -15.69 8.31 20.23
C GLY A 87 -16.64 9.00 21.18
N HIS A 88 -17.83 9.31 20.68
CA HIS A 88 -18.89 9.98 21.40
C HIS A 88 -20.13 9.09 21.40
N GLY A 89 -20.77 8.97 22.56
CA GLY A 89 -22.04 8.29 22.75
C GLY A 89 -23.01 9.23 23.45
N SER A 90 -24.27 9.18 23.03
CA SER A 90 -25.34 9.94 23.68
C SER A 90 -26.62 9.13 23.73
N ALA A 91 -27.37 9.23 24.81
CA ALA A 91 -28.67 8.59 24.98
C ALA A 91 -29.61 9.52 25.75
N ILE A 92 -30.90 9.47 25.44
CA ILE A 92 -31.92 10.27 26.12
C ILE A 92 -32.71 9.38 27.06
N LEU A 93 -32.75 9.74 28.34
CA LEU A 93 -33.59 9.09 29.33
C LEU A 93 -35.05 9.49 29.09
N THR A 94 -35.87 8.53 28.70
CA THR A 94 -37.30 8.75 28.44
C THR A 94 -38.15 8.02 29.46
N ARG A 95 -39.43 8.41 29.58
CA ARG A 95 -40.38 7.71 30.47
C ARG A 95 -40.59 6.23 30.13
N ILE A 96 -40.28 5.84 28.90
CA ILE A 96 -40.39 4.47 28.39
C ILE A 96 -39.15 3.66 28.80
N ASN A 97 -37.96 4.29 28.83
CA ASN A 97 -36.71 3.65 29.23
C ASN A 97 -36.27 4.13 30.62
N ARG A 98 -37.00 3.73 31.67
CA ARG A 98 -36.75 4.16 33.06
C ARG A 98 -35.46 3.64 33.67
N GLY A 99 -34.77 2.70 33.01
CA GLY A 99 -33.50 2.17 33.49
C GLY A 99 -32.36 3.16 33.26
N ILE A 100 -32.02 3.96 34.28
CA ILE A 100 -30.89 4.90 34.23
C ILE A 100 -29.59 4.14 33.91
N GLU A 101 -29.33 3.05 34.64
CA GLU A 101 -28.15 2.21 34.44
C GLU A 101 -28.09 1.65 33.02
N ARG A 102 -29.21 1.10 32.52
CA ARG A 102 -29.28 0.56 31.15
C ARG A 102 -28.99 1.63 30.11
N THR A 103 -29.53 2.83 30.30
CA THR A 103 -29.30 3.97 29.40
C THR A 103 -27.84 4.42 29.43
N ALA A 104 -27.23 4.46 30.61
CA ALA A 104 -25.80 4.75 30.76
C ALA A 104 -24.92 3.68 30.07
N PHE A 105 -25.25 2.39 30.23
CA PHE A 105 -24.53 1.30 29.54
C PHE A 105 -24.67 1.37 28.02
N ILE A 106 -25.85 1.71 27.50
CA ILE A 106 -26.04 1.93 26.06
C ILE A 106 -25.14 3.08 25.59
N CYS A 107 -25.08 4.17 26.34
CA CYS A 107 -24.26 5.33 26.03
C CYS A 107 -22.75 4.99 26.05
N LEU A 108 -22.30 4.26 27.07
CA LEU A 108 -20.92 3.75 27.18
C LEU A 108 -20.55 2.87 25.99
N ASN A 109 -21.38 1.87 25.66
CA ASN A 109 -21.13 0.96 24.55
C ASN A 109 -21.13 1.69 23.20
N ALA A 110 -22.04 2.65 23.02
CA ALA A 110 -22.07 3.49 21.82
C ALA A 110 -20.79 4.33 21.69
N SER A 111 -20.32 4.94 22.78
CA SER A 111 -19.08 5.73 22.79
C SER A 111 -17.86 4.87 22.45
N PHE A 112 -17.79 3.65 22.98
CA PHE A 112 -16.72 2.70 22.69
C PHE A 112 -16.73 2.24 21.23
N LEU A 113 -17.91 1.86 20.70
CA LEU A 113 -18.06 1.45 19.30
C LEU A 113 -17.68 2.59 18.34
N SER A 114 -18.08 3.82 18.66
CA SER A 114 -17.71 5.02 17.92
C SER A 114 -16.19 5.26 17.95
N ALA A 115 -15.55 5.07 19.10
CA ALA A 115 -14.11 5.20 19.25
C ALA A 115 -13.36 4.12 18.48
N ALA A 116 -13.83 2.87 18.52
CA ALA A 116 -13.26 1.74 17.80
C ALA A 116 -13.38 1.94 16.28
N ASN A 117 -14.52 2.40 15.78
CA ASN A 117 -14.71 2.71 14.37
C ASN A 117 -13.78 3.86 13.91
N SER A 118 -13.61 4.87 14.76
CA SER A 118 -12.68 5.98 14.49
C SER A 118 -11.22 5.51 14.50
N ALA A 119 -10.86 4.64 15.45
CA ALA A 119 -9.55 4.00 15.51
C ALA A 119 -9.27 3.15 14.25
N CYS A 120 -10.24 2.38 13.76
CA CYS A 120 -10.08 1.59 12.52
C CYS A 120 -9.72 2.45 11.30
N LYS A 121 -10.27 3.67 11.21
CA LYS A 121 -9.92 4.61 10.13
C LYS A 121 -8.50 5.16 10.28
N VAL A 122 -8.05 5.35 11.51
CA VAL A 122 -6.70 5.86 11.82
C VAL A 122 -5.65 4.75 11.74
N MET A 123 -6.00 3.48 12.02
CA MET A 123 -5.06 2.36 11.98
C MET A 123 -4.47 2.09 10.57
N ASP A 124 -5.15 2.47 9.49
CA ASP A 124 -4.54 2.42 8.15
C ASP A 124 -3.38 3.42 8.00
N SER A 125 -3.36 4.52 8.76
CA SER A 125 -2.20 5.43 8.81
C SER A 125 -1.02 4.88 9.63
N LEU A 126 -1.26 3.90 10.52
CA LEU A 126 -0.22 3.18 11.27
C LEU A 126 0.38 2.00 10.47
N ARG A 127 -0.29 1.53 9.41
CA ARG A 127 0.23 0.48 8.52
C ARG A 127 1.37 0.93 7.62
N LEU A 128 1.60 2.23 7.51
CA LEU A 128 2.73 2.79 6.75
C LEU A 128 4.08 2.40 7.37
N ASP A 129 4.13 2.10 8.67
CA ASP A 129 5.40 1.80 9.34
C ASP A 129 5.84 0.33 9.21
N THR A 130 4.95 -0.59 8.84
CA THR A 130 5.28 -2.02 8.73
C THR A 130 5.82 -2.47 7.37
N HIS A 131 5.74 -1.62 6.34
CA HIS A 131 6.40 -1.88 5.06
C HIS A 131 7.72 -1.12 4.87
N ASP A 132 8.04 -0.16 5.75
CA ASP A 132 9.24 0.67 5.68
C ASP A 132 10.17 0.42 6.87
N LEU A 133 10.72 -0.80 6.96
CA LEU A 133 12.08 -1.01 7.50
C LEU A 133 13.16 -0.62 6.45
N ALA A 134 12.81 0.23 5.49
CA ALA A 134 13.73 0.85 4.55
C ALA A 134 13.53 2.37 4.57
N THR A 135 14.05 3.03 5.60
CA THR A 135 14.28 4.48 5.73
C THR A 135 13.08 5.43 5.58
N PRO A 136 12.81 6.33 6.54
CA PRO A 136 11.79 7.35 6.36
C PRO A 136 12.28 8.39 5.34
N LYS A 137 11.87 8.26 4.08
CA LYS A 137 12.04 9.31 3.08
C LYS A 137 10.81 10.21 3.12
N ASP A 138 11.02 11.37 3.73
CA ASP A 138 10.41 12.67 3.47
C ASP A 138 9.35 12.70 2.34
N LEU A 139 8.19 13.33 2.60
CA LEU A 139 7.02 13.38 1.72
C LEU A 139 7.31 13.87 0.27
N GLY A 140 8.45 14.49 0.03
CA GLY A 140 8.95 14.83 -1.32
C GLY A 140 9.47 13.63 -2.15
N GLY A 141 9.68 12.45 -1.56
CA GLY A 141 10.21 11.27 -2.23
C GLY A 141 9.20 10.50 -3.09
N ALA A 142 7.90 10.60 -2.78
CA ALA A 142 6.83 9.87 -3.47
C ALA A 142 6.63 10.29 -4.93
N TYR A 143 7.17 11.45 -5.33
CA TYR A 143 7.11 11.98 -6.69
C TYR A 143 8.43 11.85 -7.48
N ARG A 144 9.50 11.30 -6.89
CA ARG A 144 10.67 10.93 -7.69
C ARG A 144 10.32 9.69 -8.48
N ALA A 145 10.42 9.79 -9.81
CA ALA A 145 10.37 8.64 -10.69
C ALA A 145 11.28 7.55 -10.12
N ARG A 146 10.75 6.33 -9.97
CA ARG A 146 11.55 5.16 -9.60
C ARG A 146 12.80 5.18 -10.47
N GLU A 147 13.96 5.33 -9.85
CA GLU A 147 15.21 4.91 -10.47
C GLU A 147 15.07 3.40 -10.59
N ASP A 148 14.61 2.96 -11.76
CA ASP A 148 14.67 1.56 -12.12
C ASP A 148 16.14 1.15 -11.97
N GLU A 149 16.44 0.30 -10.99
CA GLU A 149 17.69 -0.46 -10.83
C GLU A 149 17.84 -1.50 -11.97
N GLY A 150 17.54 -1.07 -13.21
CA GLY A 150 17.58 -1.83 -14.44
C GLY A 150 18.66 -1.28 -15.35
N SER A 151 19.91 -1.67 -15.08
CA SER A 151 21.14 -1.40 -15.83
C SER A 151 21.54 0.07 -15.95
N HIS A 152 22.64 0.43 -15.29
CA HIS A 152 23.35 1.70 -15.48
C HIS A 152 23.95 1.86 -16.90
N LEU A 153 23.71 0.93 -17.81
CA LEU A 153 24.28 0.93 -19.16
C LEU A 153 23.55 1.95 -20.07
N ALA A 154 24.29 2.50 -21.01
CA ALA A 154 23.74 3.41 -22.02
C ALA A 154 22.65 2.70 -22.83
N SER A 155 21.54 3.43 -23.08
CA SER A 155 20.47 2.93 -23.94
C SER A 155 20.99 2.74 -25.38
N ASP A 156 20.46 1.77 -26.11
CA ASP A 156 20.79 1.55 -27.53
C ASP A 156 20.64 2.82 -28.38
N LYS A 157 19.69 3.70 -28.03
CA LYS A 157 19.51 5.00 -28.70
C LYS A 157 20.69 5.94 -28.47
N GLN A 158 21.24 5.98 -27.25
CA GLN A 158 22.41 6.79 -26.92
C GLN A 158 23.66 6.25 -27.61
N LYS A 159 23.83 4.92 -27.61
CA LYS A 159 24.94 4.24 -28.31
C LYS A 159 24.90 4.51 -29.81
N ALA A 160 23.73 4.40 -30.44
CA ALA A 160 23.55 4.68 -31.87
C ALA A 160 23.86 6.15 -32.23
N TYR A 161 23.44 7.09 -31.38
CA TYR A 161 23.73 8.51 -31.60
C TYR A 161 25.22 8.84 -31.40
N LEU A 162 25.87 8.25 -30.40
CA LEU A 162 27.31 8.37 -30.21
C LEU A 162 28.12 7.85 -31.40
N ARG A 163 27.75 6.69 -31.98
CA ARG A 163 28.40 6.20 -33.21
C ARG A 163 28.33 7.20 -34.36
N GLN A 164 27.21 7.90 -34.50
CA GLN A 164 27.05 8.95 -35.51
C GLN A 164 27.91 10.19 -35.21
N LEU A 165 28.02 10.60 -33.94
CA LEU A 165 28.84 11.74 -33.56
C LEU A 165 30.34 11.45 -33.69
N ILE A 166 30.78 10.25 -33.32
CA ILE A 166 32.18 9.82 -33.45
C ILE A 166 32.57 9.76 -34.93
N SER A 167 31.71 9.23 -35.80
CA SER A 167 32.01 9.17 -37.24
C SER A 167 32.07 10.54 -37.92
N LEU A 168 31.35 11.53 -37.39
CA LEU A 168 31.34 12.90 -37.91
C LEU A 168 32.49 13.77 -37.39
N ASN A 169 32.91 13.59 -36.13
CA ASN A 169 33.83 14.51 -35.45
C ASN A 169 35.25 13.95 -35.25
N VAL A 170 35.46 12.64 -35.38
CA VAL A 170 36.78 12.02 -35.22
C VAL A 170 37.32 11.64 -36.60
N GLU A 171 38.35 12.36 -37.06
CA GLU A 171 39.00 12.12 -38.36
C GLU A 171 40.05 10.99 -38.31
N ASP A 172 40.61 10.70 -37.14
CA ASP A 172 41.59 9.62 -36.94
C ASP A 172 40.90 8.26 -36.77
N GLU A 173 41.19 7.33 -37.67
CA GLU A 173 40.61 5.99 -37.70
C GLU A 173 41.01 5.16 -36.48
N ALA A 174 42.24 5.33 -35.96
CA ALA A 174 42.71 4.61 -34.79
C ALA A 174 42.03 5.07 -33.49
N GLU A 175 41.60 6.33 -33.45
CA GLU A 175 40.87 6.90 -32.32
C GLU A 175 39.39 6.51 -32.37
N ARG A 176 38.80 6.48 -33.58
CA ARG A 176 37.43 6.02 -33.82
C ARG A 176 37.21 4.58 -33.33
N GLU A 177 38.10 3.65 -33.68
CA GLU A 177 37.97 2.24 -33.29
C GLU A 177 38.03 2.05 -31.76
N ARG A 178 38.82 2.87 -31.05
CA ARG A 178 38.90 2.85 -29.58
C ARG A 178 37.60 3.29 -28.94
N TRP A 179 36.98 4.35 -29.47
CA TRP A 179 35.70 4.83 -28.97
C TRP A 179 34.58 3.83 -29.23
N GLU A 180 34.55 3.22 -30.42
CA GLU A 180 33.53 2.22 -30.75
C GLU A 180 33.60 0.97 -29.86
N ALA A 181 34.82 0.51 -29.52
CA ALA A 181 35.01 -0.61 -28.60
C ALA A 181 34.53 -0.32 -27.17
N GLY A 182 34.53 0.95 -26.74
CA GLY A 182 34.10 1.38 -25.41
C GLY A 182 32.60 1.63 -25.24
N LEU A 183 31.83 1.70 -26.34
CA LEU A 183 30.40 2.06 -26.28
C LEU A 183 29.53 1.00 -25.62
N ASP A 184 29.90 -0.27 -25.72
CA ASP A 184 29.03 -1.35 -25.23
C ASP A 184 29.03 -1.49 -23.70
N SER A 185 30.12 -1.08 -23.05
CA SER A 185 30.30 -1.07 -21.58
C SER A 185 29.99 0.30 -20.94
N MET A 186 29.67 1.32 -21.73
CA MET A 186 29.50 2.69 -21.25
C MET A 186 28.21 2.87 -20.44
N THR A 187 28.29 3.66 -19.36
CA THR A 187 27.10 3.98 -18.56
C THR A 187 26.26 5.07 -19.22
N ARG A 188 25.01 5.20 -18.78
CA ARG A 188 24.08 6.23 -19.29
C ARG A 188 24.56 7.66 -19.03
N GLU A 189 25.26 7.87 -17.91
CA GLU A 189 25.82 9.17 -17.52
C GLU A 189 27.00 9.52 -18.41
N ASP A 190 27.97 8.61 -18.54
CA ASP A 190 29.15 8.78 -19.41
C ASP A 190 28.74 9.00 -20.87
N ALA A 191 27.75 8.25 -21.35
CA ALA A 191 27.23 8.43 -22.70
C ALA A 191 26.59 9.81 -22.90
N SER A 192 25.89 10.33 -21.90
CA SER A 192 25.26 11.66 -21.98
C SER A 192 26.31 12.78 -21.96
N GLU A 193 27.38 12.61 -21.17
CA GLU A 193 28.49 13.55 -21.13
C GLU A 193 29.26 13.57 -22.45
N ALA A 194 29.61 12.39 -22.99
CA ALA A 194 30.30 12.26 -24.27
C ALA A 194 29.49 12.88 -25.42
N ILE A 195 28.16 12.64 -25.46
CA ILE A 195 27.27 13.31 -26.42
C ILE A 195 27.36 14.83 -26.29
N GLY A 196 27.37 15.37 -25.07
CA GLY A 196 27.48 16.81 -24.81
C GLY A 196 28.81 17.41 -25.24
N GLN A 197 29.89 16.63 -25.27
CA GLN A 197 31.20 17.07 -25.75
C GLN A 197 31.28 17.09 -27.28
N PHE A 198 30.73 16.08 -27.95
CA PHE A 198 30.73 15.98 -29.41
C PHE A 198 29.63 16.83 -30.10
N ALA A 199 28.56 17.18 -29.40
CA ALA A 199 27.46 18.00 -29.96
C ALA A 199 27.70 19.52 -29.82
N ARG A 200 28.84 19.95 -29.27
CA ARG A 200 29.30 21.34 -29.26
C ARG A 200 30.12 21.66 -30.49
#